data_AF-A0A9D6ETM8-F1
#
_entry.id   AF-A0A9D6ETM8-F1
#
_cell.length_a   1.000
_cell.length_b   1.000
_cell.length_c   1.000
_cell.angle_alpha   90.00
_cell.angle_beta   90.00
_cell.angle_gamma   90.00
#
_symmetry.space_group_name_H-M   'P 1'
#
loop_
_entity.id
_entity.type
_entity.pdbx_description
1 polymer ?
#
loop_
_entity_poly.entity_id
_entity_poly.type
_entity_poly.pdbx_seq_one_letter_code
_entity_poly.pdbx_strand_id
1 'polypeptide(L)'
;MTGLLIIILFGIGFAYFATQNTSGVTIYADSYVFSDIPLYVVILGSLLLGILLASIISVVNSLSTYFILRKKENTVKELKRTVAELIKRVHLLELEGEKRKEGNNQKELDESRDTL
;
A
#
# COMPACT_ATOMS: atom_id res chain seq x y z
N MET A 1 24.96 -12.71 -8.86
CA MET A 1 25.90 -13.25 -9.87
C MET A 1 25.20 -13.52 -11.20
N THR A 2 24.14 -14.34 -11.24
CA THR A 2 23.40 -14.67 -12.47
C THR A 2 22.79 -13.47 -13.20
N GLY A 3 22.18 -12.52 -12.48
CA GLY A 3 21.60 -11.32 -13.09
C GLY A 3 22.62 -10.46 -13.86
N LEU A 4 23.85 -10.38 -13.37
CA LEU A 4 24.92 -9.58 -14.01
C LEU A 4 25.38 -10.22 -15.31
N LEU A 5 25.47 -11.57 -15.35
CA LEU A 5 25.79 -12.31 -16.56
C LEU A 5 24.71 -12.17 -17.63
N ILE A 6 23.42 -12.20 -17.24
CA ILE A 6 22.30 -11.99 -18.17
C ILE A 6 22.34 -10.59 -18.77
N ILE A 7 22.59 -9.57 -17.95
CA ILE A 7 22.69 -8.17 -18.40
C ILE A 7 23.85 -8.00 -19.39
N ILE A 8 25.01 -8.59 -19.10
CA ILE A 8 26.17 -8.54 -20.01
C ILE A 8 25.84 -9.22 -21.34
N LEU A 9 25.23 -10.41 -21.31
CA LEU A 9 24.89 -11.16 -22.52
C LEU A 9 23.89 -10.39 -23.39
N PHE A 10 22.84 -9.81 -22.78
CA PHE A 10 21.90 -8.94 -23.48
C PHE A 10 22.58 -7.68 -24.03
N GLY A 11 23.47 -7.05 -23.24
CA GLY A 11 24.20 -5.87 -23.67
C GLY A 11 25.08 -6.11 -24.90
N ILE A 12 25.77 -7.25 -24.94
CA ILE A 12 26.58 -7.66 -26.11
C ILE A 12 25.68 -7.91 -27.32
N GLY A 13 24.59 -8.67 -27.14
CA GLY A 13 23.63 -8.93 -28.23
C GLY A 13 23.02 -7.65 -28.78
N PHE A 14 22.69 -6.70 -27.91
CA PHE A 14 22.14 -5.40 -28.28
C PHE A 14 23.17 -4.53 -29.01
N ALA A 15 24.41 -4.49 -28.53
CA ALA A 15 25.50 -3.76 -29.18
C ALA A 15 25.77 -4.29 -30.58
N TYR A 16 25.83 -5.62 -30.74
CA TYR A 16 26.01 -6.26 -32.03
C TYR A 16 24.81 -5.99 -32.98
N PHE A 17 23.58 -6.04 -32.46
CA PHE A 17 22.40 -5.72 -33.24
C PHE A 17 22.40 -4.25 -33.70
N ALA A 18 22.83 -3.31 -32.84
CA ALA A 18 22.93 -1.90 -33.16
C ALA A 18 23.99 -1.62 -34.25
N THR A 19 25.13 -2.30 -34.20
CA THR A 19 26.19 -2.13 -35.22
C THR A 19 25.80 -2.70 -36.59
N GLN A 20 24.96 -3.72 -36.62
CA GLN A 20 24.51 -4.34 -37.87
C GLN A 20 23.26 -3.67 -38.46
N ASN A 21 22.44 -3.00 -37.64
CA ASN A 21 21.18 -2.37 -38.05
C ASN A 21 21.25 -0.85 -37.92
N THR A 22 22.33 -0.26 -38.44
CA THR A 22 22.54 1.19 -38.54
C THR A 22 21.73 1.83 -39.67
N SER A 23 20.56 1.27 -39.98
CA SER A 23 19.65 1.86 -40.96
C SER A 23 19.12 3.18 -40.41
N GLY A 24 19.45 4.27 -41.11
CA GLY A 24 18.97 5.60 -40.81
C GLY A 24 17.48 5.73 -41.11
N VAL A 25 16.74 6.36 -40.20
CA VAL A 25 15.35 6.77 -40.39
C VAL A 25 15.24 8.29 -40.28
N THR A 26 14.31 8.84 -41.04
CA THR A 26 13.98 10.27 -40.98
C THR A 26 12.78 10.47 -40.08
N ILE A 27 12.95 11.29 -39.05
CA ILE A 27 11.90 11.66 -38.11
C ILE A 27 11.41 13.07 -38.47
N TYR A 28 10.11 13.18 -38.73
CA TYR A 28 9.44 14.45 -38.95
C TYR A 28 8.78 14.88 -37.63
N ALA A 29 9.30 15.93 -37.01
CA ALA A 29 8.80 16.51 -35.77
C ALA A 29 8.29 17.92 -36.05
N ASP A 30 7.08 18.01 -36.62
CA ASP A 30 6.42 19.25 -37.02
C ASP A 30 7.30 20.16 -37.90
N SER A 31 8.01 21.11 -37.30
CA SER A 31 8.93 22.03 -37.99
C SER A 31 10.37 21.50 -38.13
N TYR A 32 10.72 20.41 -37.44
CA TYR A 32 12.07 19.85 -37.40
C TYR A 32 12.14 18.53 -38.18
N VAL A 33 13.11 18.44 -39.08
CA VAL A 33 13.42 17.20 -39.82
C VAL A 33 14.75 16.69 -39.32
N PHE A 34 14.72 15.53 -38.67
CA PHE A 34 15.93 14.83 -38.27
C PHE A 34 16.14 13.65 -39.20
N SER A 35 17.06 13.80 -40.14
CA SER A 35 17.44 12.76 -41.09
C SER A 35 18.56 11.89 -40.55
N ASP A 36 18.62 10.66 -41.03
CA ASP A 36 19.72 9.71 -40.79
C ASP A 36 19.93 9.34 -39.30
N ILE A 37 18.85 9.34 -38.51
CA ILE A 37 18.93 8.82 -37.13
C ILE A 37 18.92 7.30 -37.18
N PRO A 38 19.88 6.60 -36.56
CA PRO A 38 19.86 5.15 -36.51
C PRO A 38 18.59 4.62 -35.81
N LEU A 39 17.87 3.70 -36.44
CA LEU A 39 16.61 3.17 -35.95
C LEU A 39 16.68 2.64 -34.50
N TYR A 40 17.81 2.02 -34.13
CA TYR A 40 18.01 1.49 -32.78
C TYR A 40 17.91 2.58 -31.71
N VAL A 41 18.36 3.81 -31.98
CA VAL A 41 18.30 4.95 -31.05
C VAL A 41 16.85 5.35 -30.79
N VAL A 42 16.03 5.37 -31.84
CA VAL A 42 14.61 5.72 -31.76
C VAL A 42 13.85 4.70 -30.92
N ILE A 43 14.09 3.41 -31.17
CA ILE A 43 13.49 2.31 -30.40
C ILE A 43 13.92 2.39 -28.93
N LEU A 44 15.22 2.57 -28.67
CA LEU A 44 15.73 2.67 -27.30
C LEU A 44 15.12 3.87 -26.58
N GLY A 45 15.07 5.03 -27.24
CA GLY A 45 14.51 6.26 -26.68
C GLY A 45 13.03 6.11 -26.34
N SER A 46 12.25 5.49 -27.23
CA SER A 46 10.83 5.20 -26.99
C SER A 46 10.64 4.23 -25.83
N LEU A 47 11.42 3.15 -25.78
CA LEU A 47 11.39 2.19 -24.67
C LEU A 47 11.73 2.86 -23.34
N LEU A 48 12.78 3.69 -23.33
CA LEU A 48 13.23 4.40 -22.13
C LEU A 48 12.17 5.40 -21.64
N LEU A 49 11.54 6.13 -22.56
CA LEU A 49 10.41 7.01 -22.25
C LEU A 49 9.23 6.23 -21.66
N GLY A 50 8.88 5.08 -22.24
CA GLY A 50 7.83 4.20 -21.72
C GLY A 50 8.13 3.71 -20.31
N ILE A 51 9.35 3.26 -20.05
CA ILE A 51 9.79 2.84 -18.71
C ILE A 51 9.76 4.02 -17.73
N LEU A 52 10.18 5.20 -18.16
CA LEU A 52 10.19 6.40 -17.33
C LEU A 52 8.77 6.82 -16.94
N LEU A 53 7.83 6.83 -17.90
CA LEU A 53 6.40 7.07 -17.63
C LEU A 53 5.81 6.02 -16.70
N ALA A 54 6.06 4.73 -16.96
CA ALA A 54 5.60 3.64 -16.10
C ALA A 54 6.15 3.76 -14.67
N SER A 55 7.42 4.18 -14.54
CA SER A 55 8.07 4.40 -13.24
C SER A 55 7.41 5.54 -12.47
N ILE A 56 7.09 6.66 -13.14
CA ILE A 56 6.35 7.77 -12.52
C ILE A 56 4.99 7.30 -12.01
N ILE A 57 4.23 6.58 -12.83
CA ILE A 57 2.91 6.04 -12.45
C ILE A 57 3.04 5.09 -11.25
N SER A 58 4.04 4.21 -11.25
CA SER A 58 4.29 3.26 -10.17
C SER A 58 4.62 3.96 -8.85
N VAL A 59 5.43 5.01 -8.88
CA VAL A 59 5.76 5.82 -7.69
C VAL A 59 4.51 6.47 -7.11
N VAL A 60 3.65 7.06 -7.94
CA VAL A 60 2.40 7.69 -7.50
C VAL A 60 1.45 6.67 -6.86
N ASN A 61 1.31 5.49 -7.47
CA ASN A 61 0.49 4.41 -6.91
C ASN A 61 1.05 3.90 -5.59
N SER A 62 2.37 3.77 -5.48
CA SER A 62 3.02 3.32 -4.25
C SER A 62 2.81 4.33 -3.11
N LEU A 63 2.91 5.62 -3.41
CA LEU A 63 2.67 6.68 -2.44
C LEU A 63 1.21 6.71 -1.96
N SER A 64 0.26 6.56 -2.88
CA SER A 64 -1.17 6.47 -2.57
C SER A 64 -1.48 5.25 -1.71
N THR A 65 -0.89 4.10 -2.06
CA THR A 65 -1.03 2.86 -1.29
C THR A 65 -0.49 3.01 0.12
N TYR A 66 0.69 3.62 0.29
CA TYR A 66 1.27 3.89 1.61
C TYR A 66 0.35 4.76 2.48
N PHE A 67 -0.24 5.81 1.91
CA PHE A 67 -1.17 6.68 2.63
C PHE A 67 -2.46 5.97 3.04
N ILE A 68 -3.03 5.16 2.13
CA ILE A 68 -4.21 4.33 2.41
C ILE A 68 -3.91 3.31 3.51
N LEU A 69 -2.72 2.69 3.47
CA LEU A 69 -2.29 1.72 4.47
C LEU A 69 -2.18 2.36 5.85
N ARG A 70 -1.57 3.55 5.94
CA ARG A 70 -1.47 4.32 7.18
C ARG A 70 -2.84 4.72 7.74
N LYS A 71 -3.78 5.11 6.88
CA LYS A 71 -5.16 5.40 7.29
C LYS A 71 -5.84 4.15 7.85
N LYS A 72 -5.74 3.01 7.16
CA LYS A 72 -6.29 1.72 7.64
C LYS A 72 -5.67 1.30 8.98
N GLU A 73 -4.37 1.48 9.17
CA GLU A 73 -3.68 1.15 10.42
C GLU A 73 -4.18 1.99 11.60
N ASN A 74 -4.41 3.28 11.38
CA ASN A 74 -5.03 4.16 12.38
C ASN A 74 -6.46 3.71 12.74
N THR A 75 -7.28 3.35 11.75
CA THR A 75 -8.64 2.84 12.00
C THR A 75 -8.61 1.53 12.79
N VAL A 76 -7.69 0.63 12.50
CA VAL A 76 -7.52 -0.62 13.27
C VAL A 76 -7.13 -0.32 14.72
N LYS A 77 -6.26 0.65 14.95
CA LYS A 77 -5.86 1.07 16.31
C LYS A 77 -7.02 1.66 17.09
N GLU A 78 -7.86 2.46 16.42
CA GLU A 78 -9.08 3.03 17.01
C GLU A 78 -10.11 1.94 17.35
N LEU A 79 -10.37 1.01 16.43
CA LEU A 79 -11.27 -0.12 16.67
C LEU A 79 -10.84 -0.96 17.88
N LYS A 80 -9.54 -1.24 18.01
CA LYS A 80 -8.99 -1.97 19.16
C LYS A 80 -9.23 -1.22 20.48
N ARG A 81 -9.13 0.11 20.49
CA ARG A 81 -9.43 0.93 21.68
C ARG A 81 -10.91 0.86 22.03
N THR A 82 -11.80 1.02 21.05
CA THR A 82 -13.25 0.94 21.27
C THR A 82 -13.66 -0.42 21.82
N VAL A 83 -13.09 -1.52 21.29
CA VAL A 83 -13.34 -2.88 21.81
C VAL A 83 -12.87 -3.00 23.26
N ALA A 84 -11.68 -2.50 23.60
CA ALA A 84 -11.17 -2.54 24.97
C ALA A 84 -12.05 -1.70 25.93
N GLU A 85 -12.53 -0.54 25.49
CA GLU A 85 -13.43 0.30 26.29
C GLU A 85 -14.80 -0.37 26.49
N LEU A 86 -15.36 -1.00 25.45
CA LEU A 86 -16.60 -1.77 25.55
C LEU A 86 -16.47 -2.92 26.55
N ILE A 87 -15.39 -3.70 26.47
CA ILE A 87 -15.13 -4.80 27.42
C ILE A 87 -15.08 -4.26 28.85
N LYS A 88 -14.40 -3.12 29.06
CA LYS A 88 -14.31 -2.48 30.38
C LYS A 88 -15.69 -2.04 30.89
N ARG A 89 -16.52 -1.45 30.02
CA ARG A 89 -17.89 -1.03 30.38
C ARG A 89 -18.78 -2.23 30.71
N VAL A 90 -18.73 -3.30 29.93
CA VAL A 90 -19.47 -4.54 30.21
C VAL A 90 -19.08 -5.10 31.57
N HIS A 91 -17.78 -5.20 31.86
CA HIS A 91 -17.32 -5.70 33.14
C HIS A 91 -17.76 -4.82 34.33
N LEU A 92 -17.71 -3.50 34.18
CA LEU A 92 -18.22 -2.57 35.20
C LEU A 92 -19.73 -2.74 35.42
N LEU A 93 -20.51 -2.92 34.35
CA LEU A 93 -21.95 -3.13 34.43
C LEU A 93 -22.30 -4.48 35.09
N GLU A 94 -21.53 -5.53 34.84
CA GLU A 94 -21.68 -6.82 35.53
C GLU A 94 -21.45 -6.69 37.04
N LEU A 95 -20.37 -6.00 37.44
CA LEU A 95 -20.06 -5.73 38.85
C LEU A 95 -21.12 -4.85 39.52
N GLU A 96 -21.64 -3.83 38.82
CA GLU A 96 -22.74 -3.01 39.33
C GLU A 96 -24.05 -3.82 39.48
N GLY A 97 -24.30 -4.74 38.54
CA GLY A 97 -25.42 -5.67 38.60
C GLY A 97 -25.32 -6.63 39.78
N GLU A 98 -24.14 -7.18 40.05
CA GLU A 98 -23.88 -8.03 41.22
C GLU A 98 -24.06 -7.26 42.53
N LYS A 99 -23.47 -6.06 42.66
CA LYS A 99 -23.63 -5.23 43.86
C LYS A 99 -25.08 -4.86 44.15
N ARG A 100 -25.89 -4.60 43.11
CA ARG A 100 -27.33 -4.34 43.27
C ARG A 100 -28.09 -5.57 43.76
N LYS A 101 -27.75 -6.77 43.27
CA LYS A 101 -28.38 -8.03 43.73
C LYS A 101 -28.05 -8.31 45.19
N GLU A 102 -26.80 -8.13 45.59
CA GLU A 102 -26.38 -8.28 46.99
C GLU A 102 -27.10 -7.29 47.91
N GLY A 103 -27.17 -6.02 47.51
CA GLY A 103 -27.88 -4.99 48.28
C GLY A 103 -29.40 -5.23 48.39
N ASN A 104 -30.02 -5.83 47.37
CA ASN A 104 -31.46 -6.18 47.43
C ASN A 104 -31.71 -7.38 48.36
N ASN A 105 -30.89 -8.43 48.28
CA ASN A 105 -30.99 -9.58 49.18
C ASN A 105 -30.81 -9.19 50.65
N GLN A 106 -29.91 -8.25 50.95
CA GLN A 106 -29.69 -7.77 52.31
C GLN A 106 -30.93 -7.02 52.87
N LYS A 107 -31.63 -6.26 52.02
CA LYS A 107 -32.86 -5.56 52.42
C LYS A 107 -34.04 -6.50 52.67
N GLU A 108 -34.21 -7.52 51.82
CA GLU A 108 -35.24 -8.54 52.03
C GLU A 108 -35.01 -9.36 53.31
N LEU A 109 -33.74 -9.60 53.67
CA LEU A 109 -33.36 -10.26 54.93
C LEU A 109 -33.63 -9.42 56.17
N ASP A 110 -33.42 -8.09 56.12
CA ASP A 110 -33.72 -7.20 57.24
C ASP A 110 -35.23 -6.98 57.42
N GLU A 111 -36.00 -6.81 56.33
CA GLU A 111 -37.47 -6.72 56.41
C GLU A 111 -38.11 -8.00 56.98
N SER A 112 -37.58 -9.17 56.63
CA SER A 112 -38.07 -10.45 57.17
C SER A 112 -37.77 -10.63 58.67
N ARG A 113 -36.74 -9.95 59.21
CA ARG A 113 -36.37 -10.00 60.63
C ARG A 113 -37.19 -9.05 61.49
N ASP A 114 -37.67 -7.94 60.94
CA ASP A 114 -38.54 -6.99 61.64
C ASP A 114 -40.02 -7.44 61.71
N THR A 115 -40.40 -8.48 60.95
CA THR A 115 -41.77 -9.04 60.92
C THR A 115 -41.99 -10.28 61.80
N LEU A 116 -40.98 -10.72 62.57
CA LEU A 116 -41.03 -11.85 63.52
C LEU A 116 -41.01 -11.34 64.96
#